data_AF-A0ABD2QAG6-F1
#
_entry.id   AF-A0ABD2QAG6-F1
#
_cell.length_a   1.000
_cell.length_b   1.000
_cell.length_c   1.000
_cell.angle_alpha   90.00
_cell.angle_beta   90.00
_cell.angle_gamma   90.00
#
_symmetry.space_group_name_H-M   'P 1'
#
loop_
_entity.id
_entity.type
_entity.pdbx_description
1 polymer ?
#
loop_
_entity_poly.entity_id
_entity_poly.type
_entity_poly.pdbx_seq_one_letter_code
_entity_poly.pdbx_strand_id
1 'polypeptide(L)'
;MDYLSSHFLQLHVQLNGKQVSELTQLAVRGKQAASKARAMADLLAREIPRQQFLIKVQVLQGQTSIASAAIKPYRKDTTHKLASCFFLFDDCFYLQHAADPTRWKKKLQDQIEGKKRMRQFGNIVVPRDTFINVFKNDVS
;
A
#
# COMPACT_ATOMS: atom_id res chain seq x y z
N MET A 1 -2.07 -27.05 -38.42
CA MET A 1 -1.99 -26.49 -37.06
C MET A 1 -1.27 -25.18 -37.22
N ASP A 2 -2.02 -24.10 -37.39
CA ASP A 2 -1.48 -22.80 -37.77
C ASP A 2 -1.10 -22.05 -36.50
N TYR A 3 0.20 -21.77 -36.32
CA TYR A 3 0.70 -21.01 -35.19
C TYR A 3 0.67 -19.52 -35.55
N LEU A 4 -0.23 -18.75 -34.93
CA LEU A 4 -0.29 -17.30 -35.12
C LEU A 4 0.77 -16.63 -34.25
N SER A 5 1.67 -15.86 -34.87
CA SER A 5 2.66 -15.08 -34.13
C SER A 5 1.96 -13.97 -33.35
N SER A 6 2.02 -14.06 -32.02
CA SER A 6 1.46 -13.08 -31.10
C SER A 6 2.55 -12.56 -30.17
N HIS A 7 2.53 -11.26 -29.89
CA HIS A 7 3.51 -10.61 -29.03
C HIS A 7 3.03 -10.63 -27.57
N PHE A 8 3.78 -11.30 -26.71
CA PHE A 8 3.51 -11.39 -25.27
C PHE A 8 4.49 -10.55 -24.46
N LEU A 9 4.04 -10.13 -23.28
CA LEU A 9 4.80 -9.42 -22.26
C LEU A 9 4.64 -10.14 -20.94
N GLN A 10 5.74 -10.26 -20.19
CA GLN A 10 5.73 -10.79 -18.84
C GLN A 10 5.54 -9.65 -17.83
N LEU A 11 4.54 -9.79 -16.97
CA LEU A 11 4.20 -8.86 -15.90
C LEU A 11 4.70 -9.41 -14.58
N HIS A 12 5.52 -8.65 -13.87
CA HIS A 12 6.04 -8.98 -12.55
C HIS A 12 5.39 -8.10 -11.48
N VAL A 13 5.04 -8.67 -10.34
CA VAL A 13 4.51 -7.91 -9.19
C VAL A 13 5.62 -7.64 -8.18
N GLN A 14 5.65 -6.42 -7.67
CA GLN A 14 6.61 -5.96 -6.66
C GLN A 14 5.87 -5.31 -5.50
N LEU A 15 6.17 -5.75 -4.27
CA LEU A 15 5.65 -5.22 -3.02
C LEU A 15 6.78 -4.56 -2.23
N ASN A 16 6.69 -3.24 -2.03
CA ASN A 16 7.68 -2.44 -1.29
C ASN A 16 9.14 -2.71 -1.72
N GLY A 17 9.37 -2.90 -3.03
CA GLY A 17 10.70 -3.20 -3.57
C GLY A 17 11.03 -4.69 -3.73
N LYS A 18 10.26 -5.60 -3.12
CA LYS A 18 10.47 -7.05 -3.23
C LYS A 18 9.60 -7.65 -4.32
N GLN A 19 10.21 -8.35 -5.26
CA GLN A 19 9.46 -9.06 -6.31
C GLN A 19 8.82 -10.33 -5.73
N VAL A 20 7.57 -10.57 -6.13
CA VAL A 20 6.80 -11.78 -5.78
C VAL A 20 6.67 -12.58 -7.08
N SER A 21 7.51 -13.60 -7.21
CA SER A 21 7.61 -14.42 -8.43
C SER A 21 6.32 -15.19 -8.73
N GLU A 22 5.57 -15.53 -7.69
CA GLU A 22 4.37 -16.33 -7.70
C GLU A 22 3.20 -15.64 -8.41
N LEU A 23 3.20 -14.31 -8.45
CA LEU A 23 2.16 -13.51 -9.10
C LEU A 23 2.55 -13.06 -10.51
N THR A 24 3.59 -13.68 -11.09
CA THR A 24 4.06 -13.33 -12.44
C THR A 24 3.08 -13.87 -13.49
N GLN A 25 2.65 -13.01 -14.41
CA GLN A 25 1.66 -13.36 -15.45
C GLN A 25 2.16 -13.01 -16.85
N LEU A 26 1.70 -13.75 -17.85
CA LEU A 26 1.91 -13.43 -19.28
C LEU A 26 0.67 -12.70 -19.82
N ALA A 27 0.89 -11.56 -20.47
CA ALA A 27 -0.17 -10.75 -21.07
C ALA A 27 0.13 -10.45 -22.54
N VAL A 28 -0.91 -10.30 -23.36
CA VAL A 28 -0.77 -9.87 -24.75
C VAL A 28 -0.38 -8.39 -24.79
N ARG A 29 0.57 -8.05 -25.66
CA ARG A 29 1.07 -6.68 -25.82
C ARG A 29 -0.05 -5.73 -26.25
N GLY A 30 -0.07 -4.52 -25.68
CA GLY A 30 -0.99 -3.45 -26.07
C GLY A 30 -1.83 -2.95 -24.90
N LYS A 31 -3.04 -2.44 -25.21
CA LYS A 31 -3.95 -1.84 -24.20
C LYS A 31 -4.40 -2.85 -23.13
N GLN A 32 -4.51 -4.13 -23.51
CA GLN A 32 -4.93 -5.19 -22.58
C GLN A 32 -3.91 -5.40 -21.44
N ALA A 33 -2.60 -5.35 -21.72
CA ALA A 33 -1.57 -5.48 -20.69
C ALA A 33 -1.67 -4.37 -19.62
N ALA A 34 -1.90 -3.12 -20.04
CA ALA A 34 -2.04 -2.00 -19.10
C ALA A 34 -3.31 -2.12 -18.24
N SER A 35 -4.42 -2.58 -18.84
CA SER A 35 -5.66 -2.81 -18.12
C SER A 35 -5.53 -3.95 -17.10
N LYS A 36 -4.91 -5.07 -17.49
CA LYS A 36 -4.65 -6.20 -16.60
C LYS A 36 -3.72 -5.81 -15.45
N ALA A 37 -2.65 -5.07 -15.73
CA ALA A 37 -1.73 -4.59 -14.71
C ALA A 37 -2.42 -3.69 -13.67
N ARG A 38 -3.34 -2.81 -14.08
CA ARG A 38 -4.13 -1.98 -13.16
C ARG A 38 -5.09 -2.83 -12.33
N ALA A 39 -5.85 -3.73 -12.96
CA ALA A 39 -6.78 -4.62 -12.27
C ALA A 39 -6.04 -5.46 -11.20
N MET A 40 -4.89 -6.02 -11.54
CA MET A 40 -4.06 -6.79 -10.61
C MET A 40 -3.57 -5.93 -9.44
N ALA A 41 -3.10 -4.71 -9.69
CA ALA A 41 -2.66 -3.80 -8.63
C ALA A 41 -3.82 -3.43 -7.67
N ASP A 42 -5.01 -3.20 -8.20
CA ASP A 42 -6.21 -2.87 -7.43
C ASP A 42 -6.73 -4.06 -6.62
N LEU A 43 -6.72 -5.26 -7.19
CA LEU A 43 -7.08 -6.50 -6.50
C LEU A 43 -6.15 -6.77 -5.32
N LEU A 44 -4.84 -6.67 -5.53
CA LEU A 44 -3.85 -6.84 -4.47
C LEU A 44 -4.02 -5.78 -3.37
N ALA A 45 -4.37 -4.53 -3.73
CA ALA A 45 -4.63 -3.48 -2.76
C ALA A 45 -5.88 -3.73 -1.89
N ARG A 46 -6.85 -4.50 -2.39
CA ARG A 46 -8.09 -4.87 -1.67
C ARG A 46 -7.88 -6.08 -0.76
N GLU A 47 -7.15 -7.07 -1.24
CA GLU A 47 -6.91 -8.35 -0.56
C GLU A 47 -5.85 -8.24 0.54
N ILE A 48 -4.80 -7.43 0.32
CA ILE A 48 -3.74 -7.28 1.32
C ILE A 48 -4.26 -6.41 2.48
N PRO A 49 -4.24 -6.92 3.72
CA PRO A 49 -4.69 -6.15 4.87
C PRO A 49 -3.80 -4.92 5.07
N ARG A 50 -4.43 -3.79 5.43
CA ARG A 50 -3.72 -2.55 5.74
C ARG A 50 -2.77 -2.78 6.90
N GLN A 51 -1.62 -2.13 6.88
CA GLN A 51 -0.63 -2.19 7.95
C GLN A 51 -0.34 -0.79 8.52
N GLN A 52 0.49 -0.69 9.55
CA GLN A 52 0.84 0.59 10.17
C GLN A 52 1.78 1.45 9.31
N PHE A 53 2.28 0.90 8.20
CA PHE A 53 3.08 1.58 7.21
C PHE A 53 2.45 1.51 5.81
N LEU A 54 2.92 2.38 4.92
CA LEU A 54 2.46 2.44 3.54
C LEU A 54 3.06 1.28 2.74
N ILE A 55 2.19 0.49 2.12
CA ILE A 55 2.60 -0.60 1.23
C ILE A 55 2.46 -0.11 -0.20
N LYS A 56 3.57 -0.11 -0.94
CA LYS A 56 3.56 0.17 -2.38
C LYS A 56 3.43 -1.15 -3.13
N VAL A 57 2.37 -1.27 -3.93
CA VAL A 57 2.16 -2.37 -4.87
C VAL A 57 2.51 -1.84 -6.25
N GLN A 58 3.40 -2.50 -6.96
CA GLN A 58 3.84 -2.13 -8.30
C GLN A 58 3.76 -3.32 -9.22
N VAL A 59 3.33 -3.08 -10.46
CA VAL A 59 3.36 -4.07 -11.53
C VAL A 59 4.34 -3.58 -12.58
N LEU A 60 5.35 -4.39 -12.83
CA LEU A 60 6.48 -4.12 -13.70
C LEU A 60 6.36 -4.93 -14.99
N GLN A 61 6.88 -4.37 -16.08
CA GLN A 61 7.26 -5.11 -17.27
C GLN A 61 8.77 -4.96 -17.42
N GLY A 62 9.50 -6.05 -17.15
CA GLY A 62 10.95 -5.99 -17.02
C GLY A 62 11.37 -5.02 -15.91
N GLN A 63 11.94 -3.88 -16.28
CA GLN A 63 12.42 -2.84 -15.35
C GLN A 63 11.48 -1.65 -15.19
N THR A 64 10.48 -1.48 -16.05
CA THR A 64 9.58 -0.31 -16.01
C THR A 64 8.26 -0.65 -15.31
N SER A 65 7.75 0.25 -14.47
CA SER A 65 6.45 0.07 -13.79
C SER A 65 5.30 0.54 -14.68
N ILE A 66 4.36 -0.35 -14.99
CA ILE A 66 3.14 -0.04 -15.78
C ILE A 66 2.04 0.52 -14.88
N ALA A 67 1.85 -0.09 -13.71
CA ALA A 67 0.79 0.25 -12.76
C ALA A 67 1.36 0.28 -11.35
N SER A 68 0.82 1.16 -10.51
CA SER A 68 1.17 1.22 -9.10
C SER A 68 -0.05 1.60 -8.27
N ALA A 69 -0.21 0.94 -7.13
CA ALA A 69 -1.24 1.19 -6.14
C ALA A 69 -0.59 1.34 -4.76
N ALA A 70 -1.19 2.13 -3.88
CA ALA A 70 -0.67 2.36 -2.54
C ALA A 70 -1.72 2.06 -1.49
N ILE A 71 -1.42 1.14 -0.58
CA ILE A 71 -2.28 0.82 0.56
C ILE A 71 -1.95 1.82 1.66
N LYS A 72 -2.93 2.66 1.99
CA LYS A 72 -2.78 3.70 3.01
C LYS A 72 -2.54 3.05 4.39
N PRO A 73 -1.57 3.54 5.17
CA PRO A 73 -1.35 3.02 6.52
C PRO A 73 -2.56 3.27 7.42
N TYR A 74 -2.64 2.52 8.51
CA TYR A 74 -3.52 2.89 9.62
C TYR A 74 -3.07 4.24 10.21
N ARG A 75 -4.02 5.17 10.32
CA ARG A 75 -3.87 6.43 11.02
C ARG A 75 -4.45 6.24 12.42
N LYS A 76 -3.59 6.25 13.44
CA LYS A 76 -4.02 6.23 14.84
C LYS A 76 -3.96 7.67 15.35
N ASP A 77 -5.11 8.32 15.41
CA ASP A 77 -5.20 9.72 15.81
C ASP A 77 -5.11 9.83 17.35
N THR A 78 -3.86 9.80 17.84
CA THR A 78 -3.56 9.74 19.29
C THR A 78 -3.71 11.11 19.96
N THR A 79 -3.69 12.19 19.19
CA THR A 79 -3.76 13.57 19.70
C THR A 79 -5.15 13.97 20.18
N HIS A 80 -6.23 13.33 19.67
CA HIS A 80 -7.59 13.63 20.11
C HIS A 80 -7.82 13.34 21.59
N LYS A 81 -7.10 12.35 22.16
CA LYS A 81 -7.19 12.02 23.60
C LYS A 81 -6.44 13.01 24.50
N LEU A 82 -5.55 13.82 23.96
CA LEU A 82 -4.79 14.84 24.70
C LEU A 82 -5.44 16.23 24.63
N ALA A 83 -6.40 16.42 23.72
CA ALA A 83 -7.09 17.69 23.47
C ALA A 83 -8.37 17.90 24.30
N SER A 84 -8.68 17.00 25.23
CA SER A 84 -9.83 17.11 26.15
C SER A 84 -9.47 17.96 27.38
N CYS A 85 -9.12 19.23 27.17
CA CYS A 85 -9.20 20.21 28.25
C CYS A 85 -9.54 21.58 27.66
N PHE A 86 -10.62 22.17 28.21
CA PHE A 86 -11.13 23.52 28.01
C PHE A 86 -11.99 23.78 26.75
N PHE A 87 -13.29 23.47 26.87
CA PHE A 87 -14.34 24.25 26.22
C PHE A 87 -14.97 25.16 27.28
N LEU A 88 -14.48 26.41 27.35
CA LEU A 88 -15.19 27.53 27.97
C LEU A 88 -14.92 28.78 27.12
N PHE A 89 -15.99 29.25 26.49
CA PHE A 89 -16.25 30.59 25.93
C PHE A 89 -15.59 31.06 24.63
N ASP A 90 -16.41 31.78 23.86
CA ASP A 90 -16.40 32.09 22.41
C ASP A 90 -15.28 32.99 21.85
N ASP A 91 -14.11 33.06 22.48
CA ASP A 91 -12.93 33.74 21.91
C ASP A 91 -11.69 32.85 22.05
N CYS A 92 -11.48 31.94 21.09
CA CYS A 92 -10.35 31.00 21.12
C CYS A 92 -9.35 31.29 20.00
N PHE A 93 -8.57 32.36 20.21
CA PHE A 93 -7.22 32.46 19.70
C PHE A 93 -6.44 31.21 20.15
N TYR A 94 -6.15 30.32 19.20
CA TYR A 94 -5.32 29.11 19.27
C TYR A 94 -4.44 28.96 20.54
N LEU A 95 -5.05 28.53 21.65
CA LEU A 95 -4.35 28.14 22.88
C LEU A 95 -4.42 26.61 23.01
N GLN A 96 -4.05 25.87 21.96
CA GLN A 96 -4.24 24.41 21.89
C GLN A 96 -3.11 23.57 22.52
N HIS A 97 -2.22 24.18 23.31
CA HIS A 97 -1.02 23.49 23.81
C HIS A 97 -0.65 23.89 25.25
N ALA A 98 -1.52 23.65 26.23
CA ALA A 98 -1.21 23.89 27.64
C ALA A 98 -1.41 22.63 28.50
N ALA A 99 -0.39 21.76 28.54
CA ALA A 99 -0.11 20.89 29.69
C ALA A 99 1.31 20.31 29.61
N ASP A 100 1.76 19.81 28.44
CA ASP A 100 3.11 19.24 28.31
C ASP A 100 3.58 19.06 26.83
N PRO A 101 4.15 20.09 26.17
CA PRO A 101 4.52 20.04 24.76
C PRO A 101 5.69 19.09 24.48
N THR A 102 6.55 18.85 25.47
CA THR A 102 7.70 17.93 25.36
C THR A 102 7.25 16.48 25.23
N ARG A 103 6.27 16.06 26.05
CA ARG A 103 5.69 14.71 26.03
C ARG A 103 5.00 14.40 24.70
N TRP A 104 4.29 15.38 24.15
CA TRP A 104 3.63 15.24 22.86
C TRP A 104 4.64 15.07 21.72
N LYS A 105 5.66 15.94 21.66
CA LYS A 105 6.76 15.83 20.68
C LYS A 105 7.50 14.50 20.77
N LYS A 106 7.84 14.05 21.99
CA LYS A 106 8.50 12.76 22.21
C LYS A 106 7.66 11.59 21.68
N LYS A 107 6.37 11.53 22.05
CA LYS A 107 5.45 10.50 21.52
C LYS A 107 5.31 10.54 20.01
N LEU A 108 5.32 11.73 19.40
CA LEU A 108 5.25 11.86 17.95
C LEU A 108 6.54 11.34 17.27
N GLN A 109 7.70 11.68 17.83
CA GLN A 109 9.01 11.22 17.37
C GLN A 109 9.10 9.69 17.40
N ASP A 110 8.72 9.08 18.52
CA ASP A 110 8.73 7.62 18.73
C ASP A 110 7.82 6.90 17.71
N GLN A 111 6.68 7.49 17.36
CA GLN A 111 5.74 6.94 16.37
C GLN A 111 6.28 7.04 14.94
N ILE A 112 6.91 8.17 14.59
CA ILE A 112 7.54 8.37 13.28
C ILE A 112 8.67 7.36 13.11
N GLU A 113 9.51 7.20 14.14
CA GLU A 113 10.61 6.27 14.14
C GLU A 113 10.14 4.82 14.10
N GLY A 114 9.14 4.45 14.91
CA GLY A 114 8.50 3.14 14.87
C GLY A 114 7.96 2.81 13.48
N LYS A 115 7.24 3.72 12.84
CA LYS A 115 6.76 3.55 11.45
C LYS A 115 7.89 3.49 10.41
N LYS A 116 9.03 4.14 10.65
CA LYS A 116 10.20 4.05 9.76
C LYS A 116 10.88 2.70 9.89
N ARG A 117 11.07 2.20 11.12
CA ARG A 117 11.62 0.86 11.39
C ARG A 117 10.73 -0.23 10.80
N MET A 118 9.40 -0.14 11.00
CA MET A 118 8.46 -1.10 10.40
C MET A 118 8.47 -1.10 8.86
N ARG A 119 8.77 0.03 8.21
CA ARG A 119 8.91 0.07 6.74
C ARG A 119 10.15 -0.67 6.23
N GLN A 120 11.24 -0.61 6.98
CA GLN A 120 12.52 -1.22 6.59
C GLN A 120 12.52 -2.73 6.80
N PHE A 121 11.94 -3.19 7.91
CA PHE A 121 11.97 -4.60 8.31
C PHE A 121 10.63 -5.33 8.12
N GLY A 122 9.58 -4.63 7.71
CA GLY A 122 8.25 -5.21 7.53
C GLY A 122 8.24 -6.24 6.41
N ASN A 123 8.23 -7.52 6.78
CA ASN A 123 7.91 -8.57 5.84
C ASN A 123 6.39 -8.57 5.60
N ILE A 124 5.96 -8.44 4.35
CA ILE A 124 4.54 -8.47 4.00
C ILE A 124 4.19 -9.94 3.80
N VAL A 125 3.47 -10.52 4.77
CA VAL A 125 2.88 -11.85 4.60
C VAL A 125 1.65 -11.68 3.72
N VAL A 126 1.71 -12.20 2.50
CA VAL A 126 0.57 -12.24 1.59
C VAL A 126 -0.28 -13.46 1.97
N PRO A 127 -1.57 -13.29 2.31
CA PRO A 127 -2.46 -14.41 2.61
C PRO A 127 -2.59 -15.37 1.43
N ARG A 128 -2.84 -16.66 1.72
CA ARG A 128 -3.03 -17.67 0.66
C ARG A 128 -4.25 -17.35 -0.22
N ASP A 129 -5.32 -16.82 0.39
CA ASP A 129 -6.58 -16.52 -0.29
C ASP A 129 -6.44 -15.47 -1.39
N THR A 130 -5.54 -14.51 -1.18
CA THR A 130 -5.21 -13.46 -2.15
C THR A 130 -4.70 -14.05 -3.47
N PHE A 131 -3.88 -15.10 -3.42
CA PHE A 131 -3.37 -15.76 -4.62
C PHE A 131 -4.51 -16.40 -5.43
N ILE A 132 -5.40 -17.13 -4.75
CA ILE A 132 -6.52 -17.81 -5.39
C ILE A 132 -7.43 -16.81 -6.09
N ASN A 133 -7.69 -15.66 -5.48
CA ASN A 133 -8.57 -14.64 -6.06
C ASN A 133 -7.95 -13.93 -7.27
N VAL A 134 -6.64 -13.67 -7.25
CA VAL A 134 -5.96 -13.07 -8.42
C VAL A 134 -6.04 -14.02 -9.62
N PHE A 135 -5.77 -15.31 -9.44
CA PHE A 135 -5.79 -16.27 -10.55
C PHE A 135 -7.20 -16.55 -11.09
N LYS A 136 -8.23 -16.57 -10.24
CA LYS A 136 -9.62 -16.77 -10.69
C LYS A 136 -10.07 -15.68 -11.68
N ASN A 137 -9.63 -14.44 -11.47
CA ASN A 137 -10.00 -13.31 -12.32
C ASN A 137 -9.29 -13.30 -13.69
N ASP A 138 -8.23 -14.11 -13.89
CA ASP A 138 -7.56 -14.23 -15.19
C ASP A 138 -8.29 -15.16 -16.17
N VAL A 139 -9.14 -16.06 -15.65
CA VAL A 139 -9.81 -17.13 -16.44
C VAL A 139 -11.20 -16.70 -16.95
N SER A 140 -11.65 -15.49 -16.60
CA SER A 140 -12.97 -14.94 -16.98
C SER A 140 -12.88 -13.90 -18.09
#